data_AF-A0A5E4WMU1-F1
#
_entry.id   AF-A0A5E4WMU1-F1
#
_cell.length_a   1.000
_cell.length_b   1.000
_cell.length_c   1.000
_cell.angle_alpha   90.00
_cell.angle_beta   90.00
_cell.angle_gamma   90.00
#
_symmetry.space_group_name_H-M   'P 1'
#
loop_
_entity.id
_entity.type
_entity.pdbx_description
1 polymer ?
#
loop_
_entity_poly.entity_id
_entity_poly.type
_entity_poly.pdbx_seq_one_letter_code
_entity_poly.pdbx_strand_id
1 'polypeptide(L)'
;MIYESLLLFGVLFLAGYLFSALTQQRNALMYRHAMQAWLFLVLGAYFVWFWCHGGQTLAMKTWKIRLVDTHGRAPSAGRAIGRYLLAWLWVLPAAALDWALGLTGWASVAVLVGWLTLWASTMRFDRDHQFLHDRLAGTRLVSVLGK
;
A
#
# COMPACT_ATOMS: atom_id res chain seq x y z
N MET A 1 4.73 -12.41 1.34
CA MET A 1 3.55 -11.77 0.71
C MET A 1 2.25 -12.45 1.13
N ILE A 2 2.06 -13.77 0.96
CA ILE A 2 0.85 -14.48 1.44
C ILE A 2 0.62 -14.30 2.95
N TYR A 3 1.69 -14.40 3.77
CA TYR A 3 1.60 -14.16 5.22
C TYR A 3 1.05 -12.77 5.57
N GLU A 4 1.48 -11.75 4.84
CA GLU A 4 1.02 -10.38 5.04
C GLU A 4 -0.45 -10.26 4.63
N SER A 5 -0.83 -10.84 3.48
CA SER A 5 -2.22 -10.87 3.02
C SER A 5 -3.16 -11.54 4.01
N LEU A 6 -2.76 -12.66 4.62
CA LEU A 6 -3.57 -13.35 5.63
C LEU A 6 -3.77 -12.50 6.89
N LEU A 7 -2.69 -11.87 7.36
CA LEU A 7 -2.75 -11.02 8.55
C LEU A 7 -3.59 -9.76 8.28
N LEU A 8 -3.35 -9.09 7.14
CA LEU A 8 -4.12 -7.93 6.73
C LEU A 8 -5.58 -8.27 6.44
N PHE A 9 -5.88 -9.45 5.93
CA PHE A 9 -7.26 -9.93 5.82
C PHE A 9 -7.93 -9.93 7.19
N GLY A 10 -7.31 -10.50 8.22
CA GLY A 10 -7.84 -10.49 9.59
C GLY A 10 -8.02 -9.08 10.16
N VAL A 11 -7.01 -8.20 9.99
CA VAL A 11 -7.06 -6.81 10.46
C VAL A 11 -8.18 -6.03 9.76
N LEU A 12 -8.24 -6.09 8.42
CA LEU A 12 -9.24 -5.35 7.64
C LEU A 12 -10.64 -5.92 7.81
N PHE A 13 -10.78 -7.24 7.96
CA PHE A 13 -12.05 -7.88 8.28
C PHE A 13 -12.59 -7.38 9.62
N LEU A 14 -11.77 -7.41 10.68
CA LEU A 14 -12.20 -6.94 12.00
C LEU A 14 -12.48 -5.44 12.01
N ALA A 15 -11.65 -4.64 11.35
CA ALA A 15 -11.87 -3.21 11.22
C ALA A 15 -13.15 -2.88 10.45
N GLY A 16 -13.43 -3.60 9.36
CA GLY A 16 -14.64 -3.44 8.59
C GLY A 16 -15.88 -3.91 9.33
N TYR A 17 -15.80 -5.06 10.01
CA TYR A 17 -16.88 -5.55 10.87
C TYR A 17 -17.21 -4.55 11.98
N LEU A 18 -16.20 -4.01 12.67
CA LEU A 18 -16.38 -3.02 13.72
C LEU A 18 -17.06 -1.75 13.17
N PHE A 19 -16.60 -1.23 12.03
CA PHE A 19 -17.24 -0.08 11.38
C PHE A 19 -18.70 -0.38 11.04
N SER A 20 -18.99 -1.53 10.42
CA SER A 20 -20.34 -1.93 10.04
C SER A 20 -21.26 -2.08 11.25
N ALA A 21 -20.76 -2.66 12.35
CA ALA A 21 -21.52 -2.86 13.58
C ALA A 21 -21.82 -1.53 14.28
N LEU A 22 -20.83 -0.65 14.40
CA LEU A 22 -20.99 0.66 15.06
C LEU A 22 -21.87 1.63 14.25
N THR A 23 -21.78 1.58 12.92
CA THR A 23 -22.58 2.45 12.03
C THR A 23 -23.93 1.84 11.66
N GLN A 24 -24.24 0.63 12.15
CA GLN A 24 -25.45 -0.12 11.83
C GLN A 24 -25.67 -0.23 10.31
N GLN A 25 -24.59 -0.46 9.56
CA GLN A 25 -24.61 -0.48 8.11
C GLN A 25 -25.46 -1.68 7.62
N ARG A 26 -26.59 -1.39 6.98
CA ARG A 26 -27.56 -2.42 6.53
C ARG A 26 -27.35 -2.88 5.08
N ASN A 27 -26.62 -2.10 4.28
CA ASN A 27 -26.28 -2.46 2.91
C ASN A 27 -24.88 -1.93 2.53
N ALA A 28 -24.31 -2.46 1.45
CA ALA A 28 -22.94 -2.13 1.04
C ALA A 28 -22.75 -0.69 0.50
N LEU A 29 -23.84 -0.01 0.11
CA LEU A 29 -23.78 1.35 -0.43
C LEU A 29 -23.80 2.41 0.66
N MET A 30 -24.46 2.13 1.78
CA MET A 30 -24.52 2.98 2.95
C MET A 30 -23.11 3.17 3.54
N TYR A 31 -22.68 4.42 3.71
CA TYR A 31 -21.34 4.78 4.20
C TYR A 31 -20.16 4.22 3.41
N ARG A 32 -20.35 3.81 2.14
CA ARG A 32 -19.29 3.21 1.31
C ARG A 32 -17.98 3.99 1.34
N HIS A 33 -18.03 5.30 1.11
CA HIS A 33 -16.82 6.14 1.09
C HIS A 33 -16.18 6.30 2.47
N ALA A 34 -16.99 6.37 3.52
CA ALA A 34 -16.49 6.43 4.89
C ALA A 34 -15.83 5.11 5.30
N MET A 35 -16.42 3.97 4.93
CA MET A 35 -15.83 2.64 5.12
C MET A 35 -14.52 2.49 4.35
N GLN A 36 -14.46 2.93 3.08
CA GLN A 36 -13.24 2.94 2.29
C GLN A 36 -12.13 3.78 2.93
N ALA A 37 -12.45 4.99 3.39
CA ALA A 37 -11.51 5.86 4.08
C ALA A 37 -11.05 5.24 5.43
N TRP A 38 -11.96 4.64 6.18
CA TRP A 38 -11.65 3.93 7.42
C TRP A 38 -10.66 2.78 7.19
N LEU A 39 -10.92 1.90 6.23
CA LEU A 39 -10.04 0.78 5.90
C LEU A 39 -8.68 1.27 5.39
N PHE A 40 -8.65 2.34 4.60
CA PHE A 40 -7.42 2.99 4.16
C PHE A 40 -6.59 3.49 5.36
N LEU A 41 -7.22 4.18 6.32
CA LEU A 41 -6.54 4.66 7.51
C LEU A 41 -6.02 3.52 8.40
N VAL A 42 -6.81 2.46 8.59
CA VAL A 42 -6.38 1.28 9.37
C VAL A 42 -5.19 0.60 8.71
N LEU A 43 -5.22 0.44 7.39
CA LEU A 43 -4.10 -0.13 6.62
C LEU A 43 -2.85 0.76 6.70
N GLY A 44 -3.02 2.07 6.58
CA GLY A 44 -1.95 3.05 6.72
C GLY A 44 -1.32 3.02 8.11
N ALA A 45 -2.15 3.06 9.16
CA ALA A 45 -1.70 2.97 10.55
C ALA A 45 -0.90 1.70 10.81
N TYR A 46 -1.39 0.55 10.30
CA TYR A 46 -0.69 -0.72 10.38
C TYR A 46 0.73 -0.61 9.79
N PHE A 47 0.84 -0.25 8.51
CA PHE A 47 2.15 -0.21 7.84
C PHE A 47 3.08 0.84 8.43
N VAL A 48 2.59 2.07 8.65
CA VAL A 48 3.38 3.18 9.19
C VAL A 48 3.94 2.80 10.56
N TRP A 49 3.13 2.19 11.43
CA TRP A 49 3.58 1.76 12.75
C TRP A 49 4.74 0.76 12.67
N PHE A 50 4.58 -0.32 11.90
CA PHE A 50 5.61 -1.37 11.76
C PHE A 50 6.88 -0.86 11.09
N TRP A 51 6.75 0.07 10.14
CA TRP A 51 7.91 0.69 9.50
C TRP A 51 8.68 1.60 10.45
N CYS A 52 8.01 2.36 11.31
CA CYS A 52 8.68 3.25 12.26
C CYS A 52 9.29 2.52 13.46
N HIS A 53 8.65 1.46 13.98
CA HIS A 53 9.05 0.79 15.23
C HIS A 53 10.02 -0.38 15.05
N GLY A 54 10.31 -0.78 13.81
CA GLY A 54 11.29 -1.84 13.55
C GLY A 54 11.69 -2.00 12.08
N GLY A 55 11.17 -1.16 11.19
CA GLY A 55 11.39 -1.28 9.74
C GLY A 55 10.85 -2.59 9.15
N GLN A 56 10.07 -3.39 9.88
CA GLN A 56 9.68 -4.73 9.46
C GLN A 56 8.25 -5.04 9.90
N THR A 57 7.39 -5.36 8.94
CA THR A 57 6.14 -6.07 9.22
C THR A 57 6.42 -7.53 9.58
N LEU A 58 5.39 -8.24 10.04
CA LEU A 58 5.55 -9.65 10.39
C LEU A 58 6.01 -10.49 9.19
N ALA A 59 5.46 -10.27 7.99
CA ALA A 59 5.97 -10.97 6.82
C ALA A 59 7.38 -10.50 6.43
N MET A 60 7.71 -9.22 6.55
CA MET A 60 9.09 -8.77 6.27
C MET A 60 10.12 -9.48 7.15
N LYS A 61 9.78 -9.81 8.41
CA LYS A 61 10.62 -10.62 9.29
C LYS A 61 10.84 -12.03 8.75
N THR A 62 9.80 -12.69 8.22
CA THR A 62 9.94 -14.05 7.69
C THR A 62 10.85 -14.12 6.47
N TRP A 63 10.79 -13.09 5.62
CA TRP A 63 11.67 -12.95 4.45
C TRP A 63 13.02 -12.30 4.75
N LYS A 64 13.27 -11.93 6.01
CA LYS A 64 14.49 -11.23 6.47
C LYS A 64 14.77 -9.97 5.65
N ILE A 65 13.73 -9.21 5.33
CA ILE A 65 13.82 -7.91 4.64
C ILE A 65 13.51 -6.81 5.66
N ARG A 66 14.21 -5.68 5.61
CA ARG A 66 13.95 -4.50 6.43
C ARG A 66 13.83 -3.26 5.55
N LEU A 67 12.84 -2.44 5.86
CA LEU A 67 12.72 -1.10 5.35
C LEU A 67 13.62 -0.16 6.16
N VAL A 68 14.48 0.56 5.47
CA VAL A 68 15.35 1.58 6.05
C VAL A 68 15.27 2.88 5.26
N ASP A 69 15.67 3.97 5.88
CA ASP A 69 15.89 5.23 5.17
C ASP A 69 17.25 5.27 4.44
N THR A 70 17.53 6.41 3.80
CA THR A 70 18.80 6.70 3.12
C THR A 70 20.03 6.54 4.02
N HIS A 71 19.88 6.70 5.33
CA HIS A 71 20.95 6.55 6.33
C HIS A 71 20.98 5.16 6.97
N GLY A 72 20.14 4.22 6.54
CA GLY A 72 20.07 2.87 7.09
C GLY A 72 19.30 2.75 8.41
N ARG A 73 18.60 3.81 8.85
CA ARG A 73 17.79 3.83 10.08
C ARG A 73 16.32 3.50 9.79
N ALA A 74 15.53 3.26 10.83
CA ALA A 74 14.09 3.16 10.68
C ALA A 74 13.52 4.47 10.10
N PRO A 75 12.60 4.41 9.12
CA PRO A 75 11.98 5.62 8.56
C PRO A 75 11.23 6.41 9.64
N SER A 76 11.26 7.75 9.53
CA SER A 76 10.41 8.61 10.34
C SER A 76 8.94 8.47 9.94
N ALA A 77 8.02 8.86 10.84
CA ALA A 77 6.58 8.78 10.58
C ALA A 77 6.16 9.51 9.31
N GLY A 78 6.65 10.74 9.09
CA GLY A 78 6.36 11.50 7.85
C GLY A 78 6.84 10.78 6.59
N ARG A 79 8.01 10.13 6.65
CA ARG A 79 8.55 9.34 5.54
C ARG A 79 7.73 8.09 5.27
N ALA A 80 7.33 7.38 6.33
CA ALA A 80 6.48 6.19 6.23
C ALA A 80 5.08 6.53 5.69
N ILE A 81 4.49 7.66 6.10
CA ILE A 81 3.21 8.17 5.58
C ILE A 81 3.36 8.54 4.11
N GLY A 82 4.40 9.29 3.74
CA GLY A 82 4.70 9.63 2.35
C GLY A 82 4.84 8.37 1.49
N ARG A 83 5.60 7.39 1.96
CA ARG A 83 5.73 6.07 1.31
C ARG A 83 4.37 5.38 1.15
N TYR A 84 3.55 5.37 2.19
CA TYR A 84 2.22 4.75 2.14
C TYR A 84 1.33 5.40 1.08
N LEU A 85 1.28 6.74 1.03
CA LEU A 85 0.50 7.49 0.05
C LEU A 85 1.02 7.27 -1.38
N LEU A 86 2.35 7.34 -1.57
CA LEU A 86 2.99 7.11 -2.86
C LEU A 86 2.80 5.66 -3.34
N ALA A 87 2.71 4.69 -2.43
CA ALA A 87 2.43 3.29 -2.76
C ALA A 87 1.02 3.06 -3.30
N TRP A 88 0.14 4.07 -3.37
CA TRP A 88 -1.15 3.97 -4.07
C TRP A 88 -1.12 4.46 -5.52
N LEU A 89 -0.02 5.07 -5.98
CA LEU A 89 0.14 5.56 -7.35
C LEU A 89 0.11 4.47 -8.42
N TRP A 90 0.32 3.20 -8.06
CA TRP A 90 0.20 2.10 -9.03
C TRP A 90 -1.26 1.78 -9.41
N VAL A 91 -2.25 2.29 -8.67
CA VAL A 91 -3.67 1.98 -8.91
C VAL A 91 -4.56 3.21 -8.99
N LEU A 92 -4.37 4.23 -8.13
CA LEU A 92 -5.27 5.38 -8.06
C LEU A 92 -5.32 6.20 -9.37
N PRO A 93 -4.22 6.46 -10.08
CA PRO A 93 -4.28 7.19 -11.35
C PRO A 93 -5.08 6.46 -12.42
N ALA A 94 -4.97 5.14 -12.51
CA ALA A 94 -5.78 4.32 -13.41
C ALA A 94 -7.27 4.39 -13.05
N ALA A 95 -7.60 4.23 -11.76
CA ALA A 95 -8.98 4.32 -11.29
C ALA A 95 -9.58 5.73 -11.50
N ALA A 96 -8.78 6.78 -11.33
CA ALA A 96 -9.21 8.15 -11.59
C ALA A 96 -9.44 8.41 -13.08
N LEU A 97 -8.59 7.86 -13.95
CA LEU A 97 -8.76 7.95 -15.40
C LEU A 97 -10.00 7.20 -15.87
N ASP A 98 -10.21 5.98 -15.37
CA ASP A 98 -11.42 5.19 -15.64
C ASP A 98 -12.69 5.92 -15.23
N TRP A 99 -12.68 6.54 -14.04
CA TRP A 99 -13.81 7.33 -13.56
C TRP A 99 -14.06 8.59 -14.39
N ALA A 100 -13.01 9.34 -14.72
CA ALA A 100 -13.12 10.61 -15.46
C ALA A 100 -13.58 10.40 -16.91
N LEU A 101 -13.20 9.28 -17.53
CA LEU A 101 -13.59 8.92 -18.89
C LEU A 101 -14.84 8.03 -18.96
N GLY A 102 -15.40 7.64 -17.80
CA GLY A 102 -16.59 6.76 -17.74
C GLY A 102 -16.35 5.38 -18.38
N LEU A 103 -15.12 4.87 -18.32
CA LEU A 103 -14.76 3.61 -18.97
C LEU A 103 -15.41 2.43 -18.25
N THR A 104 -15.91 1.47 -19.03
CA THR A 104 -16.54 0.26 -18.51
C THR A 104 -16.10 -0.98 -19.31
N GLY A 105 -16.26 -2.16 -18.71
CA GLY A 105 -15.90 -3.43 -19.34
C GLY A 105 -14.40 -3.55 -19.65
N TRP A 106 -14.08 -4.04 -20.84
CA TRP A 106 -12.70 -4.31 -21.25
C TRP A 106 -11.82 -3.06 -21.37
N ALA A 107 -12.40 -1.88 -21.58
CA ALA A 107 -11.65 -0.63 -21.66
C ALA A 107 -11.01 -0.27 -20.30
N SER A 108 -11.75 -0.42 -19.22
CA SER A 108 -11.23 -0.21 -17.85
C SER A 108 -10.13 -1.23 -17.51
N VAL A 109 -10.31 -2.50 -17.92
CA VAL A 109 -9.27 -3.52 -17.76
C VAL A 109 -7.99 -3.13 -18.53
N ALA A 110 -8.13 -2.65 -19.77
CA ALA A 110 -7.00 -2.22 -20.59
C ALA A 110 -6.25 -1.04 -19.97
N VAL A 111 -6.97 -0.04 -19.43
CA VAL A 111 -6.36 1.10 -18.74
C VAL A 111 -5.63 0.67 -17.47
N LEU A 112 -6.25 -0.18 -16.65
CA LEU A 112 -5.61 -0.69 -15.43
C LEU A 112 -4.34 -1.47 -15.74
N VAL A 113 -4.38 -2.38 -16.73
CA VAL A 113 -3.21 -3.17 -17.15
C VAL A 113 -2.15 -2.28 -17.79
N GLY A 114 -2.55 -1.33 -18.64
CA GLY A 114 -1.65 -0.35 -19.25
C GLY A 114 -0.93 0.51 -18.22
N TRP A 115 -1.66 1.01 -17.22
CA TRP A 115 -1.07 1.77 -16.12
C TRP A 115 -0.17 0.91 -15.23
N LEU A 116 -0.60 -0.30 -14.86
CA LEU A 116 0.20 -1.22 -14.06
C LEU A 116 1.53 -1.56 -14.75
N THR A 117 1.49 -1.81 -16.06
CA THR A 117 2.70 -2.10 -16.85
C THR A 117 3.61 -0.88 -16.95
N LEU A 118 3.06 0.32 -17.17
CA LEU A 118 3.82 1.57 -17.14
C LEU A 118 4.46 1.79 -15.77
N TRP A 119 3.70 1.64 -14.69
CA TRP A 119 4.20 1.75 -13.32
C TRP A 119 5.29 0.71 -13.02
N ALA A 120 5.09 -0.55 -13.37
CA ALA A 120 6.10 -1.59 -13.17
C ALA A 120 7.37 -1.31 -14.00
N SER A 121 7.24 -0.70 -15.18
CA SER A 121 8.37 -0.34 -16.01
C SER A 121 9.27 0.73 -15.39
N THR A 122 8.76 1.55 -14.45
CA THR A 122 9.58 2.58 -13.78
C THR A 122 10.76 1.98 -13.02
N MET A 123 10.62 0.74 -12.53
CA MET A 123 11.70 0.00 -11.86
C MET A 123 12.86 -0.36 -12.79
N ARG A 124 12.63 -0.44 -14.11
CA ARG A 124 13.68 -0.73 -15.11
C ARG A 124 14.57 0.49 -15.40
N PHE A 125 14.05 1.69 -15.18
CA PHE A 125 14.79 2.93 -15.42
C PHE A 125 15.67 3.34 -14.23
N ASP A 126 15.46 2.74 -13.06
CA ASP A 126 16.28 2.98 -11.89
C ASP A 126 17.44 1.98 -11.82
N ARG A 127 18.67 2.50 -11.68
CA ARG A 127 19.90 1.71 -11.55
C ARG A 127 19.88 0.78 -10.35
N ASP A 128 19.17 1.17 -9.29
CA ASP A 128 19.07 0.39 -8.05
C ASP A 128 17.87 -0.57 -8.04
N HIS A 129 17.13 -0.67 -9.16
CA HIS A 129 15.91 -1.47 -9.26
C HIS A 129 14.90 -1.19 -8.13
N GLN A 130 14.84 0.07 -7.68
CA GLN A 130 13.89 0.50 -6.65
C GLN A 130 12.58 0.93 -7.29
N PHE A 131 11.47 0.73 -6.58
CA PHE A 131 10.20 1.30 -7.01
C PHE A 131 10.20 2.81 -6.81
N LEU A 132 9.48 3.52 -7.68
CA LEU A 132 9.40 4.99 -7.67
C LEU A 132 8.94 5.54 -6.31
N HIS A 133 7.98 4.87 -5.67
CA HIS A 133 7.47 5.27 -4.35
C HIS A 133 8.52 5.14 -3.23
N ASP A 134 9.38 4.12 -3.31
CA ASP A 134 10.47 3.92 -2.34
C ASP A 134 11.53 5.02 -2.50
N ARG A 135 11.90 5.33 -3.75
CA ARG A 135 12.87 6.40 -4.08
C ARG A 135 12.36 7.77 -3.67
N LEU A 136 11.12 8.12 -4.04
CA LEU A 136 10.50 9.40 -3.68
C LEU A 136 10.32 9.56 -2.17
N ALA A 137 10.04 8.47 -1.46
CA ALA A 137 10.01 8.48 0.00
C ALA A 137 11.42 8.49 0.61
N GLY A 138 12.51 8.28 -0.14
CA GLY A 138 13.85 8.12 0.43
C GLY A 138 13.95 6.91 1.36
N THR A 139 13.26 5.82 1.00
CA THR A 139 13.29 4.53 1.69
C THR A 139 13.79 3.44 0.77
N ARG A 140 14.38 2.39 1.33
CA ARG A 140 14.82 1.22 0.58
C ARG A 140 14.60 -0.06 1.39
N LEU A 141 14.33 -1.15 0.70
CA LEU A 141 14.28 -2.48 1.27
C LEU A 141 15.68 -3.10 1.22
N VAL A 142 16.19 -3.53 2.37
CA VAL A 142 17.48 -4.20 2.51
C VAL A 142 17.28 -5.61 3.06
N SER A 143 18.12 -6.55 2.62
CA SER A 143 18.19 -7.87 3.24
C SER A 143 18.90 -7.78 4.59
N VAL A 144 18.37 -8.49 5.59
CA VAL A 144 18.93 -8.63 6.95
C VAL A 144 19.69 -9.95 7.09
N LEU A 145 19.75 -10.78 6.03
CA LEU A 145 20.73 -11.87 5.96
C LEU A 145 22.11 -11.24 5.86
N GLY A 146 22.88 -11.30 6.95
CA GLY A 146 24.23 -10.76 7.03
C GLY A 146 25.11 -11.28 5.90
N LYS A 147 25.99 -10.39 5.40
CA LYS A 147 27.36 -10.79 5.13
C LYS A 147 28.17 -10.56 6.39
#